data_AF-A0AAE1B3I8-F1
#
_entry.id   AF-A0AAE1B3I8-F1
#
_cell.length_a   1.000
_cell.length_b   1.000
_cell.length_c   1.000
_cell.angle_alpha   90.00
_cell.angle_beta   90.00
_cell.angle_gamma   90.00
#
_symmetry.space_group_name_H-M   'P 1'
#
loop_
_entity.id
_entity.type
_entity.pdbx_description
1 polymer ?
#
loop_
_entity_poly.entity_id
_entity_poly.type
_entity_poly.pdbx_seq_one_letter_code
_entity_poly.pdbx_strand_id
1 'polypeptide(L)'
;MEEANRKRITAKSWLTRATNKLRQLLDSGEFTQISLVAQIEEFEKRLGNLDEAQSLVEEHIEIEKLEDDIEAAAQFREEKLVTLLAAREKQSLLQGEAAATISGLSLTETNYSTAKTLLQTRFGRPERIIFSHIQRLLQTNLFLTSKESSLPAHLWRLHDEITTQVRSLENLGVGGESYGVILTPLILHQLPNNIRLEWARVGEGKEGDLGFLLRFLHEEIQRRERSQTFGVTAGAVGPTTTSPSEARSGSLGGQRSRPRQNMRKGQGSATALLSGSGSKRTPLCVFCHGGHFSDQCQELNGLDLEARKNKIRKLGLCFVC
;
A
#
# COMPACT_ATOMS: atom_id res chain seq x y z
N MET A 1 -49.05 5.76 3.79
CA MET A 1 -48.58 5.33 5.12
C MET A 1 -49.11 3.95 5.55
N GLU A 2 -50.43 3.71 5.70
CA GLU A 2 -50.96 2.43 6.20
C GLU A 2 -50.59 1.21 5.34
N GLU A 3 -50.66 1.33 4.01
CA GLU A 3 -50.30 0.22 3.11
C GLU A 3 -48.82 -0.15 3.19
N ALA A 4 -47.93 0.84 3.25
CA ALA A 4 -46.49 0.65 3.40
C ALA A 4 -46.16 -0.06 4.73
N ASN A 5 -46.81 0.35 5.83
CA ASN A 5 -46.66 -0.31 7.13
C ASN A 5 -47.14 -1.77 7.11
N ARG A 6 -48.26 -2.08 6.42
CA ARG A 6 -48.72 -3.48 6.26
C ARG A 6 -47.72 -4.33 5.47
N LYS A 7 -47.14 -3.78 4.40
CA LYS A 7 -46.09 -4.46 3.62
C LYS A 7 -44.86 -4.75 4.48
N ARG A 8 -44.41 -3.77 5.27
CA ARG A 8 -43.28 -3.93 6.21
C ARG A 8 -43.52 -5.01 7.25
N ILE A 9 -44.68 -5.01 7.92
CA ILE A 9 -45.02 -6.03 8.93
C ILE A 9 -45.02 -7.43 8.30
N THR A 10 -45.59 -7.55 7.10
CA THR A 10 -45.62 -8.80 6.35
C THR A 10 -44.21 -9.27 6.00
N ALA A 11 -43.34 -8.37 5.52
CA ALA A 11 -41.94 -8.67 5.21
C ALA A 11 -41.15 -9.10 6.46
N LYS A 12 -41.30 -8.40 7.59
CA LYS A 12 -40.71 -8.79 8.89
C LYS A 12 -41.13 -10.19 9.32
N SER A 13 -42.41 -10.54 9.15
CA SER A 13 -42.93 -11.88 9.47
C SER A 13 -42.31 -12.97 8.59
N TRP A 14 -42.23 -12.74 7.27
CA TRP A 14 -41.59 -13.68 6.34
C TRP A 14 -40.11 -13.87 6.61
N LEU A 15 -39.38 -12.78 6.88
CA LEU A 15 -37.96 -12.86 7.23
C LEU A 15 -37.77 -13.65 8.54
N THR A 16 -38.64 -13.44 9.53
CA THR A 16 -38.58 -14.19 10.79
C THR A 16 -38.80 -15.69 10.55
N ARG A 17 -39.74 -16.07 9.68
CA ARG A 17 -39.95 -17.48 9.30
C ARG A 17 -38.73 -18.07 8.58
N ALA A 18 -38.15 -17.34 7.63
CA ALA A 18 -36.94 -17.76 6.93
C ALA A 18 -35.77 -17.93 7.91
N THR A 19 -35.63 -16.99 8.86
CA THR A 19 -34.62 -17.05 9.93
C THR A 19 -34.79 -18.28 10.79
N ASN A 20 -36.01 -18.55 11.28
CA ASN A 20 -36.28 -19.70 12.13
C ASN A 20 -36.03 -21.03 11.40
N LYS A 21 -36.40 -21.10 10.12
CA LYS A 21 -36.16 -22.28 9.29
C LYS A 21 -34.66 -22.52 9.08
N LEU A 22 -33.90 -21.47 8.80
CA LEU A 22 -32.45 -21.53 8.65
C LEU A 22 -31.76 -21.87 9.99
N ARG A 23 -32.23 -21.31 11.11
CA ARG A 23 -31.77 -21.65 12.46
C ARG A 23 -32.01 -23.11 12.80
N GLN A 24 -33.22 -23.62 12.53
CA GLN A 24 -33.57 -25.02 12.74
C GLN A 24 -32.66 -25.97 11.95
N LEU A 25 -32.31 -25.62 10.72
CA LEU A 25 -31.33 -26.39 9.93
C LEU A 25 -29.93 -26.31 10.52
N LEU A 26 -29.51 -25.15 11.02
CA LEU A 26 -28.20 -25.00 11.65
C LEU A 26 -28.09 -25.79 12.95
N ASP A 27 -29.17 -25.85 13.73
CA ASP A 27 -29.28 -26.54 15.02
C ASP A 27 -29.43 -28.05 14.84
N SER A 28 -30.10 -28.51 13.77
CA SER A 28 -30.25 -29.95 13.50
C SER A 28 -28.93 -30.62 13.09
N GLY A 29 -27.95 -29.85 12.60
CA GLY A 29 -26.64 -30.37 12.15
C GLY A 29 -26.68 -31.24 10.89
N GLU A 30 -27.85 -31.75 10.53
CA GLU A 30 -28.13 -32.58 9.36
C GLU A 30 -28.70 -31.71 8.22
N PHE A 31 -27.83 -31.10 7.41
CA PHE A 31 -28.25 -30.39 6.20
C PHE A 31 -27.30 -30.68 5.03
N THR A 32 -27.84 -30.72 3.82
CA THR A 32 -27.01 -30.80 2.61
C THR A 32 -26.59 -29.40 2.17
N GLN A 33 -25.48 -29.29 1.45
CA GLN A 33 -25.03 -28.03 0.89
C GLN A 33 -26.09 -27.38 -0.01
N ILE A 34 -26.79 -28.18 -0.81
CA ILE A 34 -27.88 -27.72 -1.68
C ILE A 34 -29.03 -27.14 -0.84
N SER A 35 -29.41 -27.81 0.24
CA SER A 35 -30.47 -27.35 1.15
C SER A 35 -30.08 -26.04 1.85
N LEU A 36 -28.83 -25.94 2.34
CA LEU A 36 -28.31 -24.74 2.99
C LEU A 36 -28.28 -23.55 2.04
N VAL A 37 -27.74 -23.73 0.83
CA VAL A 37 -27.69 -22.68 -0.21
C VAL A 37 -29.10 -22.19 -0.55
N ALA A 38 -30.04 -23.11 -0.79
CA ALA A 38 -31.41 -22.73 -1.09
C ALA A 38 -32.09 -21.95 0.05
N GLN A 39 -31.78 -22.25 1.31
CA GLN A 39 -32.31 -21.47 2.43
C GLN A 39 -31.61 -20.13 2.63
N ILE A 40 -30.31 -20.03 2.33
CA ILE A 40 -29.59 -18.75 2.33
C ILE A 40 -30.18 -17.84 1.24
N GLU A 41 -30.36 -18.34 0.01
CA GLU A 41 -30.95 -17.58 -1.09
C GLU A 41 -32.38 -17.12 -0.78
N GLU A 42 -33.20 -18.00 -0.19
CA GLU A 42 -34.55 -17.61 0.25
C GLU A 42 -34.48 -16.54 1.35
N PHE A 43 -33.57 -16.65 2.32
CA PHE A 43 -33.39 -15.63 3.35
C PHE A 43 -32.97 -14.28 2.73
N GLU A 44 -31.97 -14.27 1.85
CA GLU A 44 -31.47 -13.04 1.19
C GLU A 44 -32.57 -12.38 0.36
N LYS A 45 -33.38 -13.17 -0.35
CA LYS A 45 -34.56 -12.66 -1.05
C LYS A 45 -35.57 -12.01 -0.11
N ARG A 46 -35.84 -12.62 1.06
CA ARG A 46 -36.75 -12.03 2.06
C ARG A 46 -36.17 -10.79 2.71
N LEU A 47 -34.85 -10.72 2.87
CA LEU A 47 -34.16 -9.54 3.37
C LEU A 47 -34.28 -8.37 2.38
N GLY A 48 -34.06 -8.61 1.09
CA GLY A 48 -34.26 -7.59 0.04
C GLY A 48 -35.69 -7.05 0.00
N ASN A 49 -36.70 -7.92 0.13
CA ASN A 49 -38.10 -7.50 0.21
C ASN A 49 -38.40 -6.66 1.46
N LEU A 50 -37.69 -6.90 2.57
CA LEU A 50 -37.83 -6.09 3.78
C LEU A 50 -37.20 -4.71 3.59
N ASP A 51 -36.01 -4.64 2.99
CA ASP A 51 -35.31 -3.39 2.72
C ASP A 51 -36.16 -2.49 1.77
N GLU A 52 -36.78 -3.08 0.74
CA GLU A 52 -37.72 -2.37 -0.14
C GLU A 52 -38.95 -1.87 0.63
N ALA A 53 -39.55 -2.72 1.47
CA ALA A 53 -40.72 -2.33 2.26
C ALA A 53 -40.40 -1.26 3.32
N GLN A 54 -39.18 -1.26 3.86
CA GLN A 54 -38.68 -0.27 4.81
C GLN A 54 -38.47 1.08 4.13
N SER A 55 -37.85 1.10 2.95
CA SER A 55 -37.67 2.32 2.15
C SER A 55 -39.01 3.02 1.82
N LEU A 56 -40.04 2.25 1.47
CA LEU A 56 -41.39 2.78 1.22
C LEU A 56 -42.04 3.40 2.47
N VAL A 57 -41.71 2.89 3.65
CA VAL A 57 -42.22 3.43 4.92
C VAL A 57 -41.49 4.72 5.29
N GLU A 58 -40.17 4.75 5.13
CA GLU A 58 -39.33 5.92 5.39
C GLU A 58 -39.70 7.14 4.54
N GLU A 59 -40.16 6.93 3.29
CA GLU A 59 -40.67 8.02 2.43
C GLU A 59 -41.90 8.74 3.02
N HIS A 60 -42.68 8.05 3.87
CA HIS A 60 -43.95 8.54 4.40
C HIS A 60 -43.90 8.87 5.91
N ILE A 61 -42.74 8.72 6.56
CA ILE A 61 -42.55 9.01 7.98
C ILE A 61 -42.19 10.49 8.18
N GLU A 62 -42.73 11.09 9.25
CA GLU A 62 -42.33 12.42 9.69
C GLU A 62 -40.86 12.42 10.11
N ILE A 63 -40.11 13.45 9.72
CA ILE A 63 -38.65 13.55 9.96
C ILE A 63 -38.30 13.34 11.44
N GLU A 64 -39.12 13.83 12.37
CA GLU A 64 -38.91 13.69 13.82
C GLU A 64 -38.94 12.23 14.32
N LYS A 65 -39.61 11.32 13.60
CA LYS A 65 -39.72 9.89 13.96
C LYS A 65 -38.85 8.99 13.07
N LEU A 66 -38.15 9.57 12.10
CA LEU A 66 -37.38 8.83 11.10
C LEU A 66 -36.15 8.18 11.74
N GLU A 67 -35.43 8.89 12.61
CA GLU A 67 -34.24 8.37 13.29
C GLU A 67 -34.57 7.14 14.15
N ASP A 68 -35.63 7.23 14.97
CA ASP A 68 -36.11 6.12 15.80
C ASP A 68 -36.53 4.89 14.97
N ASP A 69 -37.19 5.11 13.83
CA ASP A 69 -37.63 4.01 12.95
C ASP A 69 -36.45 3.33 12.26
N ILE A 70 -35.45 4.10 11.80
CA ILE A 70 -34.21 3.59 11.23
C ILE A 70 -33.46 2.76 12.26
N GLU A 71 -33.34 3.24 13.51
CA GLU A 71 -32.64 2.51 14.56
C GLU A 71 -33.36 1.18 14.90
N ALA A 72 -34.69 1.20 15.02
CA ALA A 72 -35.47 -0.01 15.24
C ALA A 72 -35.39 -1.00 14.05
N ALA A 73 -35.34 -0.50 12.82
CA ALA A 73 -35.15 -1.33 11.63
C ALA A 73 -33.74 -1.95 11.59
N ALA A 74 -32.72 -1.18 11.95
CA ALA A 74 -31.34 -1.64 12.03
C ALA A 74 -31.18 -2.77 13.07
N GLN A 75 -31.73 -2.59 14.28
CA GLN A 75 -31.70 -3.62 15.33
C GLN A 75 -32.35 -4.93 14.88
N PHE A 76 -33.54 -4.85 14.26
CA PHE A 76 -34.22 -6.04 13.74
C PHE A 76 -33.39 -6.72 12.64
N ARG A 77 -32.78 -5.96 11.74
CA ARG A 77 -31.95 -6.48 10.66
C ARG A 77 -30.70 -7.17 11.19
N GLU A 78 -30.00 -6.56 12.13
CA GLU A 78 -28.78 -7.10 12.73
C GLU A 78 -29.05 -8.42 13.45
N GLU A 79 -30.15 -8.51 14.21
CA GLU A 79 -30.57 -9.74 14.88
C GLU A 79 -30.72 -10.92 13.91
N LYS A 80 -31.28 -10.69 12.72
CA LYS A 80 -31.48 -11.75 11.72
C LYS A 80 -30.20 -12.06 10.94
N LEU A 81 -29.37 -11.06 10.66
CA LEU A 81 -28.11 -11.20 9.94
C LEU A 81 -27.11 -12.13 10.65
N VAL A 82 -27.08 -12.16 11.98
CA VAL A 82 -26.22 -13.09 12.75
C VAL A 82 -26.43 -14.54 12.29
N THR A 83 -27.69 -14.95 12.09
CA THR A 83 -28.05 -16.29 11.61
C THR A 83 -27.57 -16.56 10.18
N LEU A 84 -27.68 -15.57 9.29
CA LEU A 84 -27.19 -15.67 7.92
C LEU A 84 -25.66 -15.78 7.89
N LEU A 85 -24.96 -14.99 8.71
CA LEU A 85 -23.49 -15.03 8.80
C LEU A 85 -23.02 -16.41 9.26
N ALA A 86 -23.66 -17.00 10.28
CA ALA A 86 -23.37 -18.36 10.73
C ALA A 86 -23.60 -19.40 9.61
N ALA A 87 -24.69 -19.28 8.84
CA ALA A 87 -24.92 -20.17 7.69
C ALA A 87 -23.89 -19.98 6.57
N ARG A 88 -23.48 -18.73 6.30
CA ARG A 88 -22.46 -18.42 5.28
C ARG A 88 -21.08 -18.92 5.67
N GLU A 89 -20.75 -18.89 6.97
CA GLU A 89 -19.54 -19.51 7.51
C GLU A 89 -19.55 -21.03 7.28
N LYS A 90 -20.66 -21.71 7.60
CA LYS A 90 -20.81 -23.14 7.32
C LYS A 90 -20.77 -23.45 5.82
N GLN A 91 -21.32 -22.57 4.98
CA GLN A 91 -21.27 -22.70 3.53
C GLN A 91 -19.83 -22.52 3.01
N SER A 92 -19.08 -21.53 3.51
CA SER A 92 -17.72 -21.23 3.04
C SER A 92 -16.72 -22.33 3.40
N LEU A 93 -16.94 -23.02 4.52
CA LEU A 93 -16.17 -24.21 4.93
C LEU A 93 -16.30 -25.38 3.92
N LEU A 94 -17.36 -25.41 3.11
CA LEU A 94 -17.70 -26.49 2.19
C LEU A 94 -17.68 -26.03 0.73
N GLN A 95 -16.67 -25.27 0.30
CA GLN A 95 -16.56 -24.82 -1.10
C GLN A 95 -15.43 -25.51 -1.86
N GLY A 96 -15.63 -25.66 -3.18
CA GLY A 96 -14.61 -26.12 -4.12
C GLY A 96 -14.36 -27.62 -4.12
N GLU A 97 -13.12 -28.00 -4.44
CA GLU A 97 -12.69 -29.38 -4.64
C GLU A 97 -12.83 -30.23 -3.36
N ALA A 98 -12.72 -29.60 -2.19
CA ALA A 98 -12.96 -30.25 -0.89
C ALA A 98 -14.41 -30.74 -0.75
N ALA A 99 -15.39 -29.90 -1.12
CA ALA A 99 -16.81 -30.24 -1.10
C ALA A 99 -17.14 -31.35 -2.10
N ALA A 100 -16.56 -31.30 -3.30
CA ALA A 100 -16.70 -32.36 -4.30
C ALA A 100 -16.14 -33.71 -3.82
N THR A 101 -15.17 -33.70 -2.91
CA THR A 101 -14.58 -34.94 -2.35
C THR A 101 -15.52 -35.61 -1.34
N ILE A 102 -16.38 -34.84 -0.67
CA ILE A 102 -17.27 -35.32 0.39
C ILE A 102 -18.75 -35.31 -0.02
N SER A 103 -19.07 -34.92 -1.26
CA SER A 103 -20.45 -34.81 -1.77
C SER A 103 -21.20 -36.14 -1.81
N GLY A 104 -20.48 -37.27 -1.83
CA GLY A 104 -21.05 -38.62 -1.77
C GLY A 104 -21.31 -39.15 -0.36
N LEU A 105 -20.91 -38.42 0.69
CA LEU A 105 -21.15 -38.79 2.08
C LEU A 105 -22.38 -38.05 2.60
N SER A 106 -23.33 -38.78 3.20
CA SER A 106 -24.38 -38.15 4.01
C SER A 106 -23.76 -37.55 5.29
N LEU A 107 -24.22 -36.37 5.70
CA LEU A 107 -23.73 -35.71 6.93
C LEU A 107 -24.34 -36.40 8.16
N THR A 108 -23.77 -37.55 8.55
CA THR A 108 -24.02 -38.23 9.82
C THR A 108 -22.76 -38.22 10.67
N GLU A 109 -22.90 -38.35 11.99
CA GLU A 109 -21.77 -38.34 12.95
C GLU A 109 -20.73 -39.43 12.60
N THR A 110 -21.18 -40.59 12.12
CA THR A 110 -20.32 -41.69 11.66
C THR A 110 -19.56 -41.37 10.37
N ASN A 111 -20.13 -40.52 9.52
CA ASN A 111 -19.53 -40.14 8.25
C ASN A 111 -18.61 -38.93 8.39
N TYR A 112 -18.72 -38.16 9.48
CA TYR A 112 -17.82 -37.06 9.78
C TYR A 112 -16.36 -37.52 9.94
N SER A 113 -16.13 -38.62 10.67
CA SER A 113 -14.77 -39.20 10.79
C SER A 113 -14.22 -39.63 9.43
N THR A 114 -15.06 -40.24 8.60
CA THR A 114 -14.70 -40.66 7.24
C THR A 114 -14.42 -39.47 6.32
N ALA A 115 -15.24 -38.42 6.38
CA ALA A 115 -15.04 -37.18 5.63
C ALA A 115 -13.74 -36.48 6.05
N LYS A 116 -13.47 -36.39 7.36
CA LYS A 116 -12.23 -35.80 7.90
C LYS A 116 -11.00 -36.56 7.43
N THR A 117 -11.00 -37.90 7.50
CA THR A 117 -9.87 -38.72 7.03
C THR A 117 -9.66 -38.59 5.52
N LEU A 118 -10.73 -38.55 4.70
CA LEU A 118 -10.63 -38.33 3.26
C LEU A 118 -10.04 -36.96 2.91
N LEU A 119 -10.51 -35.90 3.58
CA LEU A 119 -10.00 -34.55 3.40
C LEU A 119 -8.52 -34.44 3.84
N GLN A 120 -8.17 -35.05 4.98
CA GLN A 120 -6.78 -35.10 5.45
C GLN A 120 -5.88 -35.89 4.48
N THR A 121 -6.36 -37.00 3.93
CA THR A 121 -5.59 -37.82 2.97
C THR A 121 -5.33 -37.08 1.66
N ARG A 122 -6.33 -36.35 1.16
CA ARG A 122 -6.25 -35.63 -0.12
C ARG A 122 -5.56 -34.27 -0.01
N PHE A 123 -5.92 -33.48 1.00
CA PHE A 123 -5.51 -32.07 1.15
C PHE A 123 -4.55 -31.84 2.33
N GLY A 124 -4.60 -32.67 3.37
CA GLY A 124 -3.77 -32.55 4.56
C GLY A 124 -2.34 -33.07 4.40
N ARG A 125 -1.75 -33.03 3.20
CA ARG A 125 -0.35 -33.44 2.97
C ARG A 125 0.59 -32.31 3.41
N PRO A 126 1.23 -32.40 4.59
CA PRO A 126 1.98 -31.28 5.17
C PRO A 126 3.14 -30.86 4.29
N GLU A 127 3.86 -31.81 3.68
CA GLU A 127 5.00 -31.54 2.80
C GLU A 127 4.61 -30.68 1.58
N ARG A 128 3.44 -30.92 1.00
CA ARG A 128 2.94 -30.14 -0.16
C ARG A 128 2.58 -28.72 0.24
N ILE A 129 2.01 -28.55 1.44
CA ILE A 129 1.65 -27.26 2.00
C ILE A 129 2.93 -26.47 2.31
N ILE A 130 3.90 -27.10 3.00
CA ILE A 130 5.22 -26.54 3.28
C ILE A 130 5.91 -26.11 1.98
N PHE A 131 5.95 -27.00 0.98
CA PHE A 131 6.54 -26.70 -0.32
C PHE A 131 5.87 -25.50 -1.00
N SER A 132 4.53 -25.41 -0.96
CA SER A 132 3.80 -24.26 -1.50
C SER A 132 4.17 -22.95 -0.80
N HIS A 133 4.29 -22.95 0.53
CA HIS A 133 4.68 -21.77 1.30
C HIS A 133 6.13 -21.35 0.99
N ILE A 134 7.06 -22.30 0.95
CA ILE A 134 8.47 -22.06 0.58
C ILE A 134 8.56 -21.55 -0.86
N GLN A 135 7.85 -22.16 -1.80
CA GLN A 135 7.84 -21.71 -3.19
C GLN A 135 7.30 -20.28 -3.29
N ARG A 136 6.26 -19.93 -2.53
CA ARG A 136 5.73 -18.57 -2.50
C ARG A 136 6.75 -17.57 -1.95
N LEU A 137 7.48 -17.94 -0.88
CA LEU A 137 8.58 -17.14 -0.35
C LEU A 137 9.68 -16.91 -1.39
N LEU A 138 10.08 -17.94 -2.14
CA LEU A 138 11.09 -17.84 -3.20
C LEU A 138 10.59 -17.03 -4.42
N GLN A 139 9.29 -17.10 -4.73
CA GLN A 139 8.66 -16.42 -5.86
C GLN A 139 8.22 -14.99 -5.52
N THR A 140 8.32 -14.57 -4.25
CA THR A 140 8.01 -13.21 -3.83
C THR A 140 9.03 -12.28 -4.46
N ASN A 141 8.75 -11.78 -5.66
CA ASN A 141 9.61 -10.86 -6.39
C ASN A 141 8.94 -9.50 -6.38
N LEU A 142 9.17 -8.72 -5.32
CA LEU A 142 8.94 -7.27 -5.39
C LEU A 142 10.24 -6.64 -5.85
N PHE A 143 10.36 -6.38 -7.16
CA PHE A 143 11.38 -5.47 -7.63
C PHE A 143 11.02 -4.06 -7.14
N LEU A 144 11.63 -3.65 -6.03
CA LEU A 144 11.46 -2.34 -5.42
C LEU A 144 12.10 -1.28 -6.32
N THR A 145 11.40 -0.92 -7.40
CA THR A 145 11.81 0.17 -8.30
C THR A 145 11.73 1.49 -7.55
N SER A 146 12.90 2.08 -7.32
CA SER A 146 13.35 3.46 -7.04
C SER A 146 12.39 4.66 -6.81
N LYS A 147 11.07 4.58 -6.89
CA LYS A 147 10.19 5.69 -6.51
C LYS A 147 10.10 5.75 -4.98
N GLU A 148 10.93 6.60 -4.41
CA GLU A 148 11.13 6.77 -2.95
C GLU A 148 9.84 7.07 -2.18
N SER A 149 8.84 7.67 -2.84
CA SER A 149 7.54 7.99 -2.24
C SER A 149 6.65 6.78 -1.97
N SER A 150 6.76 5.68 -2.72
CA SER A 150 5.95 4.47 -2.51
C SER A 150 6.73 3.34 -1.84
N LEU A 151 8.02 3.54 -1.59
CA LEU A 151 8.93 2.52 -1.05
C LEU A 151 8.47 1.95 0.31
N PRO A 152 8.01 2.74 1.31
CA PRO A 152 7.53 2.18 2.58
C PRO A 152 6.33 1.24 2.41
N ALA A 153 5.36 1.61 1.56
CA ALA A 153 4.18 0.78 1.31
C ALA A 153 4.53 -0.57 0.66
N HIS A 154 5.52 -0.58 -0.24
CA HIS A 154 5.99 -1.82 -0.86
C HIS A 154 6.79 -2.69 0.12
N LEU A 155 7.58 -2.07 1.00
CA LEU A 155 8.29 -2.80 2.05
C LEU A 155 7.33 -3.42 3.07
N TRP A 156 6.25 -2.73 3.45
CA TRP A 156 5.19 -3.31 4.30
C TRP A 156 4.57 -4.54 3.66
N ARG A 157 4.17 -4.46 2.39
CA ARG A 157 3.62 -5.63 1.68
C ARG A 157 4.58 -6.81 1.65
N LEU A 158 5.87 -6.56 1.38
CA LEU A 158 6.89 -7.60 1.41
C LEU A 158 7.05 -8.19 2.81
N HIS A 159 7.13 -7.34 3.83
CA HIS A 159 7.22 -7.77 5.23
C HIS A 159 6.01 -8.62 5.64
N ASP A 160 4.80 -8.18 5.31
CA ASP A 160 3.56 -8.85 5.70
C ASP A 160 3.37 -10.18 4.97
N GLU A 161 3.73 -10.25 3.69
CA GLU A 161 3.73 -11.50 2.92
C GLU A 161 4.69 -12.51 3.55
N ILE A 162 5.95 -12.12 3.79
CA ILE A 162 6.95 -13.01 4.41
C ILE A 162 6.49 -13.44 5.80
N THR A 163 6.01 -12.51 6.62
CA THR A 163 5.53 -12.80 7.98
C THR A 163 4.35 -13.78 7.96
N THR A 164 3.44 -13.64 6.99
CA THR A 164 2.30 -14.56 6.84
C THR A 164 2.76 -15.97 6.48
N GLN A 165 3.69 -16.11 5.55
CA GLN A 165 4.24 -17.41 5.17
C GLN A 165 5.06 -18.04 6.30
N VAL A 166 5.87 -17.24 7.02
CA VAL A 166 6.66 -17.70 8.19
C VAL A 166 5.76 -18.22 9.29
N ARG A 167 4.71 -17.47 9.68
CA ARG A 167 3.72 -17.93 10.67
C ARG A 167 3.01 -19.22 10.24
N SER A 168 2.73 -19.35 8.95
CA SER A 168 2.11 -20.57 8.40
C SER A 168 3.05 -21.78 8.48
N LEU A 169 4.35 -21.58 8.24
CA LEU A 169 5.38 -22.61 8.37
C LEU A 169 5.64 -22.99 9.83
N GLU A 170 5.65 -22.02 10.75
CA GLU A 170 5.76 -22.26 12.19
C GLU A 170 4.60 -23.10 12.72
N ASN A 171 3.37 -22.83 12.28
CA ASN A 171 2.18 -23.63 12.62
C ASN A 171 2.29 -25.08 12.11
N LEU A 172 3.06 -25.33 11.05
CA LEU A 172 3.34 -26.67 10.51
C LEU A 172 4.55 -27.34 11.18
N GLY A 173 5.16 -26.69 12.18
CA GLY A 173 6.31 -27.21 12.93
C GLY A 173 7.66 -27.01 12.25
N VAL A 174 7.73 -26.20 11.18
CA VAL A 174 9.00 -25.89 10.51
C VAL A 174 9.61 -24.64 11.14
N GLY A 175 10.67 -24.83 11.93
CA GLY A 175 11.37 -23.73 12.60
C GLY A 175 12.10 -22.81 11.62
N GLY A 176 12.10 -21.51 11.92
CA GLY A 176 12.75 -20.44 11.17
C GLY A 176 14.23 -20.67 10.88
N GLU A 177 14.93 -21.42 11.72
CA GLU A 177 16.35 -21.72 11.55
C GLU A 177 16.63 -22.64 10.35
N SER A 178 15.67 -23.48 9.97
CA SER A 178 15.84 -24.45 8.87
C SER A 178 15.93 -23.79 7.51
N TYR A 179 15.25 -22.64 7.35
CA TYR A 179 15.16 -21.92 6.08
C TYR A 179 15.73 -20.50 6.14
N GLY A 180 15.95 -19.94 7.34
CA GLY A 180 16.45 -18.58 7.53
C GLY A 180 17.79 -18.33 6.84
N VAL A 181 18.70 -19.30 6.86
CA VAL A 181 20.02 -19.22 6.19
C VAL A 181 19.90 -19.02 4.68
N ILE A 182 18.86 -19.58 4.05
CA ILE A 182 18.65 -19.48 2.60
C ILE A 182 17.77 -18.27 2.26
N LEU A 183 16.71 -18.04 3.03
CA LEU A 183 15.75 -16.97 2.74
C LEU A 183 16.31 -15.58 3.03
N THR A 184 17.10 -15.42 4.09
CA THR A 184 17.66 -14.11 4.48
C THR A 184 18.49 -13.49 3.34
N PRO A 185 19.51 -14.16 2.75
CA PRO A 185 20.27 -13.58 1.64
C PRO A 185 19.42 -13.35 0.38
N LEU A 186 18.41 -14.20 0.11
CA LEU A 186 17.51 -14.02 -1.02
C LEU A 186 16.63 -12.77 -0.87
N ILE A 187 16.05 -12.57 0.32
CA ILE A 187 15.25 -11.38 0.63
C ILE A 187 16.15 -10.14 0.58
N LEU A 188 17.35 -10.20 1.16
CA LEU A 188 18.31 -9.09 1.12
C LEU A 188 18.68 -8.70 -0.31
N HIS A 189 18.81 -9.66 -1.23
CA HIS A 189 19.11 -9.37 -2.64
C HIS A 189 17.97 -8.58 -3.33
N GLN A 190 16.73 -8.77 -2.91
CA GLN A 190 15.56 -8.06 -3.45
C GLN A 190 15.42 -6.62 -2.91
N LEU A 191 16.07 -6.32 -1.79
CA LEU A 191 16.00 -5.00 -1.16
C LEU A 191 16.91 -3.98 -1.86
N PRO A 192 16.49 -2.70 -1.93
CA PRO A 192 17.32 -1.64 -2.48
C PRO A 192 18.59 -1.42 -1.64
N ASN A 193 19.64 -0.93 -2.31
CA ASN A 193 21.00 -0.83 -1.75
C ASN A 193 21.06 -0.08 -0.41
N ASN A 194 20.26 0.97 -0.24
CA ASN A 194 20.20 1.76 0.99
C ASN A 194 19.77 0.90 2.20
N ILE A 195 18.80 0.00 2.04
CA ILE A 195 18.35 -0.87 3.13
C ILE A 195 19.39 -1.94 3.43
N ARG A 196 20.04 -2.49 2.38
CA ARG A 196 21.10 -3.50 2.57
C ARG A 196 22.30 -2.94 3.33
N LEU A 197 22.64 -1.67 3.11
CA LEU A 197 23.71 -1.00 3.85
C LEU A 197 23.37 -0.83 5.33
N GLU A 198 22.14 -0.43 5.65
CA GLU A 198 21.68 -0.34 7.04
C GLU A 198 21.63 -1.72 7.71
N TRP A 199 21.22 -2.76 6.97
CA TRP A 199 21.29 -4.14 7.45
C TRP A 199 22.73 -4.55 7.76
N ALA A 200 23.68 -4.28 6.86
CA ALA A 200 25.09 -4.63 7.06
C ALA A 200 25.72 -3.96 8.30
N ARG A 201 25.18 -2.83 8.76
CA ARG A 201 25.65 -2.17 10.00
C ARG A 201 25.18 -2.85 11.28
N VAL A 202 24.01 -3.49 11.25
CA VAL A 202 23.36 -4.05 12.44
C VAL A 202 23.38 -5.59 12.44
N GLY A 203 23.59 -6.20 11.27
CA GLY A 203 23.45 -7.63 11.00
C GLY A 203 24.65 -8.51 11.35
N GLU A 204 25.69 -7.97 11.99
CA GLU A 204 26.89 -8.74 12.34
C GLU A 204 26.52 -9.94 13.25
N GLY A 205 26.83 -11.15 12.79
CA GLY A 205 26.56 -12.40 13.51
C GLY A 205 25.12 -12.93 13.43
N LYS A 206 24.21 -12.25 12.69
CA LYS A 206 22.78 -12.64 12.56
C LYS A 206 22.31 -12.77 11.11
N GLU A 207 23.24 -13.04 10.19
CA GLU A 207 22.99 -13.08 8.75
C GLU A 207 22.04 -14.21 8.31
N GLY A 208 21.84 -15.23 9.14
CA GLY A 208 20.89 -16.32 8.89
C GLY A 208 19.59 -16.25 9.71
N ASP A 209 19.44 -15.27 10.60
CA ASP A 209 18.25 -15.13 11.45
C ASP A 209 17.18 -14.31 10.72
N LEU A 210 16.23 -15.02 10.11
CA LEU A 210 15.10 -14.40 9.43
C LEU A 210 14.20 -13.60 10.40
N GLY A 211 14.04 -14.08 11.64
CA GLY A 211 13.28 -13.37 12.65
C GLY A 211 13.90 -12.02 12.99
N PHE A 212 15.23 -11.95 13.01
CA PHE A 212 15.97 -10.69 13.13
C PHE A 212 15.80 -9.80 11.90
N LEU A 213 15.83 -10.36 10.69
CA LEU A 213 15.57 -9.60 9.45
C LEU A 213 14.18 -8.94 9.46
N LEU A 214 13.14 -9.69 9.85
CA LEU A 214 11.78 -9.16 9.89
C LEU A 214 11.64 -8.01 10.91
N ARG A 215 12.23 -8.16 12.10
CA ARG A 215 12.27 -7.08 13.11
C ARG A 215 13.00 -5.85 12.58
N PHE A 216 14.16 -6.04 11.96
CA PHE A 216 14.92 -4.95 11.35
C PHE A 216 14.11 -4.23 10.27
N LEU A 217 13.47 -4.97 9.35
CA LEU A 217 12.64 -4.39 8.30
C LEU A 217 11.49 -3.58 8.87
N HIS A 218 10.80 -4.10 9.88
CA HIS A 218 9.72 -3.40 10.56
C HIS A 218 10.20 -2.05 11.14
N GLU A 219 11.30 -2.06 11.89
CA GLU A 219 11.86 -0.83 12.45
C GLU A 219 12.33 0.15 11.37
N GLU A 220 12.95 -0.37 10.31
CA GLU A 220 13.48 0.44 9.21
C GLU A 220 12.36 1.10 8.40
N ILE A 221 11.25 0.40 8.17
CA ILE A 221 10.05 0.97 7.55
C ILE A 221 9.48 2.09 8.44
N GLN A 222 9.34 1.84 9.75
CA GLN A 222 8.86 2.87 10.68
C GLN A 222 9.77 4.10 10.76
N ARG A 223 11.10 3.91 10.70
CA ARG A 223 12.07 5.02 10.64
C ARG A 223 11.84 5.86 9.37
N ARG A 224 11.61 5.21 8.23
CA ARG A 224 11.36 5.87 6.95
C ARG A 224 10.05 6.64 6.94
N GLU A 225 8.98 6.06 7.45
CA GLU A 225 7.69 6.74 7.59
C GLU A 225 7.82 7.98 8.49
N ARG A 226 8.49 7.85 9.64
CA ARG A 226 8.82 8.99 10.50
C ARG A 226 9.65 10.04 9.75
N SER A 227 10.66 9.64 8.98
CA SER A 227 11.47 10.59 8.19
C SER A 227 10.67 11.33 7.12
N GLN A 228 9.65 10.70 6.54
CA GLN A 228 8.75 11.33 5.56
C GLN A 228 7.85 12.39 6.19
N THR A 229 7.49 12.27 7.48
CA THR A 229 6.74 13.31 8.19
C THR A 229 7.51 14.62 8.31
N PHE A 230 8.85 14.58 8.33
CA PHE A 230 9.71 15.77 8.33
C PHE A 230 10.03 16.29 6.92
N GLY A 231 9.59 15.58 5.87
CA GLY A 231 9.87 15.90 4.46
C GLY A 231 8.91 16.89 3.81
N VAL A 232 7.88 17.38 4.51
CA VAL A 232 6.90 18.33 3.97
C VAL A 232 7.10 19.71 4.61
N THR A 233 7.99 20.52 4.02
CA THR A 233 7.83 21.98 3.73
C THR A 233 9.16 22.56 3.26
N ALA A 234 9.55 22.32 2.00
CA ALA A 234 10.63 23.09 1.36
C ALA A 234 10.30 23.49 -0.10
N GLY A 235 9.02 23.48 -0.48
CA GLY A 235 8.65 23.76 -1.89
C GLY A 235 7.24 24.31 -2.15
N ALA A 236 6.52 24.82 -1.14
CA ALA A 236 5.16 25.32 -1.34
C ALA A 236 4.79 26.48 -0.41
N VAL A 237 5.63 27.53 -0.35
CA VAL A 237 5.19 28.87 0.08
C VAL A 237 5.85 29.89 -0.84
N GLY A 238 5.30 30.05 -2.05
CA GLY A 238 5.48 31.29 -2.80
C GLY A 238 4.47 32.31 -2.25
N PRO A 239 4.86 33.54 -1.87
CA PRO A 239 3.89 34.54 -1.48
C PRO A 239 3.11 34.97 -2.72
N THR A 240 1.83 34.62 -2.75
CA THR A 240 0.85 35.20 -3.65
C THR A 240 0.68 36.67 -3.32
N THR A 241 1.19 37.55 -4.19
CA THR A 241 0.74 38.95 -4.24
C THR A 241 0.09 39.20 -5.59
N THR A 242 -1.17 39.60 -5.51
CA THR A 242 -2.10 40.02 -6.55
C THR A 242 -1.54 41.14 -7.46
N SER A 243 -1.87 41.04 -8.76
CA SER A 243 -1.77 42.01 -9.88
C SER A 243 -2.14 43.47 -9.54
N PRO A 244 -1.94 44.53 -10.40
CA PRO A 244 -1.82 44.49 -11.88
C PRO A 244 -0.93 45.55 -12.60
N SER A 245 -0.84 45.37 -13.93
CA SER A 245 -0.73 46.34 -15.04
C SER A 245 0.52 47.21 -15.31
N GLU A 246 0.98 47.06 -16.57
CA GLU A 246 1.32 48.11 -17.56
C GLU A 246 2.72 48.76 -17.66
N ALA A 247 3.21 48.68 -18.91
CA ALA A 247 3.86 49.72 -19.71
C ALA A 247 5.38 50.01 -19.61
N ARG A 248 6.04 49.67 -20.74
CA ARG A 248 6.87 50.52 -21.62
C ARG A 248 8.18 51.16 -21.11
N SER A 249 9.24 50.78 -21.84
CA SER A 249 10.23 51.65 -22.52
C SER A 249 11.39 52.28 -21.72
N GLY A 250 12.57 52.27 -22.35
CA GLY A 250 13.50 53.41 -22.27
C GLY A 250 14.90 53.19 -21.65
N SER A 251 15.85 52.80 -22.52
CA SER A 251 17.15 53.46 -22.75
C SER A 251 18.01 54.09 -21.63
N LEU A 252 19.32 53.76 -21.75
CA LEU A 252 20.51 54.62 -21.63
C LEU A 252 21.07 54.99 -20.24
N GLY A 253 22.30 54.52 -19.99
CA GLY A 253 23.44 55.45 -19.91
C GLY A 253 24.21 55.56 -18.58
N GLY A 254 25.44 55.03 -18.57
CA GLY A 254 26.63 55.60 -17.89
C GLY A 254 26.64 55.64 -16.35
N GLN A 255 27.76 55.80 -15.63
CA GLN A 255 29.19 55.72 -15.91
C GLN A 255 29.89 55.90 -14.54
N ARG A 256 31.02 55.20 -14.32
CA ARG A 256 32.14 55.52 -13.38
C ARG A 256 31.82 55.37 -11.86
N SER A 257 32.70 54.90 -10.97
CA SER A 257 34.16 55.06 -10.84
C SER A 257 34.77 53.98 -9.92
N ARG A 258 36.01 53.54 -10.22
CA ARG A 258 36.91 52.79 -9.29
C ARG A 258 37.47 53.74 -8.20
N PRO A 259 38.08 53.24 -7.10
CA PRO A 259 39.51 52.84 -7.14
C PRO A 259 39.92 51.62 -6.29
N ARG A 260 41.02 50.98 -6.72
CA ARG A 260 42.22 50.43 -5.98
C ARG A 260 42.01 49.73 -4.61
N GLN A 261 42.74 48.69 -4.19
CA GLN A 261 44.03 48.09 -4.53
C GLN A 261 44.25 46.82 -3.66
N ASN A 262 45.29 46.06 -3.99
CA ASN A 262 46.01 45.03 -3.20
C ASN A 262 45.37 43.64 -3.05
N MET A 263 45.91 42.59 -3.68
CA MET A 263 47.19 41.87 -3.48
C MET A 263 47.12 40.73 -2.43
N ARG A 264 47.25 39.51 -2.98
CA ARG A 264 47.89 38.30 -2.45
C ARG A 264 47.12 37.38 -1.47
N LYS A 265 46.85 36.19 -2.03
CA LYS A 265 47.18 34.83 -1.56
C LYS A 265 46.95 34.50 -0.09
N GLY A 266 46.08 33.51 0.15
CA GLY A 266 46.17 32.65 1.33
C GLY A 266 44.87 31.90 1.61
N GLN A 267 44.85 30.62 1.21
CA GLN A 267 44.24 29.47 1.88
C GLN A 267 42.81 29.55 2.45
N GLY A 268 42.02 28.53 2.09
CA GLY A 268 40.63 28.39 2.48
C GLY A 268 40.38 28.12 3.96
N SER A 269 39.16 28.46 4.37
CA SER A 269 38.48 27.83 5.50
C SER A 269 36.96 27.93 5.29
N ALA A 270 36.22 26.96 5.82
CA ALA A 270 34.79 26.73 5.62
C ALA A 270 33.87 27.86 6.14
N THR A 271 34.43 28.91 6.75
CA THR A 271 33.71 30.06 7.29
C THR A 271 33.13 31.01 6.24
N ALA A 272 33.55 30.92 4.97
CA ALA A 272 33.05 31.78 3.89
C ALA A 272 31.64 31.40 3.37
N LEU A 273 31.08 30.26 3.81
CA LEU A 273 29.76 29.79 3.38
C LEU A 273 28.61 30.26 4.29
N LEU A 274 28.90 30.78 5.48
CA LEU A 274 27.90 31.09 6.51
C LEU A 274 27.49 32.56 6.58
N SER A 275 28.02 33.42 5.72
CA SER A 275 27.56 34.82 5.61
C SER A 275 26.77 35.00 4.31
N GLY A 276 25.49 34.62 4.35
CA GLY A 276 24.56 34.93 3.28
C GLY A 276 24.26 36.43 3.22
N SER A 277 24.45 37.03 2.05
CA SER A 277 23.75 38.26 1.68
C SER A 277 23.50 38.25 0.16
N GLY A 278 22.26 38.52 -0.21
CA GLY A 278 21.73 38.33 -1.56
C GLY A 278 22.38 39.23 -2.61
N SER A 279 23.33 38.66 -3.35
CA SER A 279 23.74 39.19 -4.64
C SER A 279 23.38 38.15 -5.69
N LYS A 280 22.44 38.51 -6.59
CA LYS A 280 22.11 37.73 -7.78
C LYS A 280 23.40 37.49 -8.55
N ARG A 281 24.03 36.33 -8.37
CA ARG A 281 25.20 35.96 -9.16
C ARG A 281 24.72 35.85 -10.61
N THR A 282 25.06 36.84 -11.42
CA THR A 282 24.92 36.70 -12.86
C THR A 282 25.76 35.49 -13.28
N PRO A 283 25.23 34.56 -14.08
CA PRO A 283 26.02 33.43 -14.54
C PRO A 283 27.21 33.99 -15.33
N LEU A 284 28.44 33.61 -14.95
CA LEU A 284 29.62 33.93 -15.73
C LEU A 284 29.91 32.78 -16.68
N CYS A 285 30.02 33.10 -17.96
CA CYS A 285 30.38 32.15 -19.00
C CYS A 285 31.83 31.70 -18.79
N VAL A 286 32.07 30.39 -18.83
CA VAL A 286 33.42 29.82 -18.63
C VAL A 286 34.34 30.12 -19.82
N PHE A 287 33.78 30.45 -20.99
CA PHE A 287 34.53 30.61 -22.24
C PHE A 287 34.96 32.04 -22.54
N CYS A 288 34.11 33.03 -22.22
CA CYS A 288 34.38 34.45 -22.47
C CYS A 288 34.20 35.33 -21.22
N HIS A 289 33.89 34.73 -20.06
CA HIS A 289 33.67 35.42 -18.78
C HIS A 289 32.58 36.51 -18.82
N GLY A 290 31.70 36.47 -19.83
CA GLY A 290 30.53 37.34 -19.93
C GLY A 290 29.41 36.91 -18.97
N GLY A 291 28.50 37.84 -18.65
CA GLY A 291 27.35 37.62 -17.76
C GLY A 291 26.20 36.83 -18.40
N HIS A 292 26.49 35.64 -18.93
CA HIS A 292 25.52 34.68 -19.47
C HIS A 292 25.94 33.25 -19.10
N PHE A 293 25.00 32.31 -19.20
CA PHE A 293 25.31 30.89 -19.05
C PHE A 293 26.17 30.40 -20.24
N SER A 294 27.09 29.47 -19.98
CA SER A 294 28.09 29.00 -20.96
C SER A 294 27.47 28.35 -22.21
N ASP A 295 26.26 27.82 -22.11
CA ASP A 295 25.45 27.24 -23.20
C ASP A 295 25.00 28.29 -24.23
N GLN A 296 24.80 29.54 -23.79
CA GLN A 296 24.34 30.66 -24.60
C GLN A 296 25.49 31.52 -25.14
N CYS A 297 26.72 31.04 -25.07
CA CYS A 297 27.90 31.79 -25.48
C CYS A 297 27.99 31.95 -27.01
N GLN A 298 27.73 33.15 -27.52
CA GLN A 298 27.85 33.47 -28.95
C GLN A 298 29.27 33.29 -29.50
N GLU A 299 30.32 33.53 -28.69
CA GLU A 299 31.71 33.29 -29.11
C GLU A 299 32.01 31.81 -29.36
N LEU A 300 31.27 30.90 -28.72
CA LEU A 300 31.48 29.47 -28.85
C LEU A 300 30.54 28.85 -29.89
N ASN A 301 29.35 29.42 -30.06
CA ASN A 301 28.39 29.01 -31.09
C ASN A 301 28.71 29.58 -32.49
N GLY A 302 29.51 30.66 -32.58
CA GLY A 302 29.97 31.22 -33.86
C GLY A 302 31.27 30.61 -34.41
N LEU A 303 31.90 29.68 -33.70
CA LEU A 303 33.14 29.01 -34.12
C LEU A 303 32.84 27.68 -34.81
N ASP A 304 33.70 27.31 -35.76
CA ASP A 304 33.65 25.99 -36.38
C ASP A 304 33.93 24.87 -35.35
N LEU A 305 33.42 23.67 -35.62
CA LEU A 305 33.38 22.55 -34.68
C LEU A 305 34.78 22.13 -34.19
N GLU A 306 35.79 22.18 -35.07
CA GLU A 306 37.18 21.89 -34.69
C GLU A 306 37.79 22.99 -33.81
N ALA A 307 37.49 24.26 -34.10
CA ALA A 307 37.95 25.39 -33.31
C ALA A 307 37.33 25.39 -31.90
N ARG A 308 36.04 25.00 -31.78
CA ARG A 308 35.35 24.82 -30.49
C ARG A 308 35.98 23.72 -29.64
N LYS A 309 36.25 22.55 -30.23
CA LYS A 309 36.93 21.43 -29.53
C LYS A 309 38.33 21.83 -29.05
N ASN A 310 39.07 22.59 -29.84
CA ASN A 310 40.40 23.07 -29.46
C ASN A 310 40.35 24.10 -28.33
N LYS A 311 39.33 24.97 -28.28
CA LYS A 311 39.14 25.96 -27.19
C LYS A 311 38.77 25.27 -25.87
N ILE A 312 37.88 24.26 -25.92
CA ILE A 312 37.52 23.40 -24.76
C ILE A 312 38.75 22.64 -24.23
N ARG A 313 39.55 22.05 -25.13
CA ARG A 313 40.78 21.32 -24.75
C ARG A 313 41.82 22.24 -24.12
N LYS A 314 42.01 23.47 -24.63
CA LYS A 314 42.93 24.46 -24.05
C LYS A 314 42.52 24.92 -22.65
N LEU A 315 41.21 24.96 -22.38
CA LEU A 315 40.65 25.35 -21.08
C LEU A 315 40.50 24.16 -20.11
N GLY A 316 40.85 22.94 -20.53
CA GLY A 316 40.79 21.74 -19.69
C GLY A 316 39.36 21.29 -19.33
N LEU A 317 38.38 21.67 -20.14
CA LEU A 317 36.96 21.39 -19.87
C LEU A 317 36.50 20.08 -20.52
N CYS A 318 35.42 19.51 -19.99
CA CYS A 318 34.81 18.32 -20.57
C CYS A 318 34.14 18.65 -21.92
N PHE A 319 34.15 17.72 -22.87
CA PHE A 319 33.48 17.90 -24.17
C PHE A 319 31.93 17.84 -24.08
N VAL A 320 31.39 17.61 -22.88
CA VAL A 320 29.95 17.46 -22.58
C VAL A 320 29.36 18.75 -21.95
N CYS A 321 30.19 19.76 -21.65
CA CYS A 321 29.90 20.89 -20.74
C CYS A 321 29.11 22.08 -21.34
#